data_AF-V4IHX8-F1
#
_entry.id   AF-V4IHX8-F1
#
_cell.length_a   1.000
_cell.length_b   1.000
_cell.length_c   1.000
_cell.angle_alpha   90.00
_cell.angle_beta   90.00
_cell.angle_gamma   90.00
#
_symmetry.space_group_name_H-M   'P 1'
#
loop_
_entity.id
_entity.type
_entity.pdbx_description
1 polymer ?
#
loop_
_entity_poly.entity_id
_entity_poly.type
_entity_poly.pdbx_seq_one_letter_code
_entity_poly.pdbx_strand_id
1 'polypeptide(L)'
;MLVWVKAEVPNVLLLIAGEGPARKQLEGLTRRLGLAEQVRFIGYLNRDGSLEDFYAAGDAFVFASRTETQGLVLLESKAMGTPVISTAVMGTREVLSDGEGCLIATDEEQEFAAHCIRLLTDRALRDLLSAKAVRYAEQWSAPMMARRMLNLYQQVIESRKPSPVPTVRLNAVPSVRSTESQCQSEPQSEPISEATEIASTRNARRRAMP
;
A
#
# COMPACT_ATOMS: atom_id res chain seq x y z
N MET A 1 -8.17 17.78 -15.03
CA MET A 1 -6.80 18.17 -14.59
C MET A 1 -5.75 18.21 -15.71
N LEU A 2 -5.28 17.09 -16.29
CA LEU A 2 -4.09 17.08 -17.19
C LEU A 2 -4.22 17.96 -18.46
N VAL A 3 -5.43 18.18 -18.98
CA VAL A 3 -5.68 19.11 -20.09
C VAL A 3 -5.22 20.53 -19.74
N TRP A 4 -5.53 21.00 -18.53
CA TRP A 4 -5.12 22.32 -18.04
C TRP A 4 -3.60 22.39 -17.84
N VAL A 5 -3.00 21.34 -17.27
CA VAL A 5 -1.56 21.29 -17.06
C VAL A 5 -0.79 21.30 -18.37
N LYS A 6 -1.24 20.56 -19.39
CA LYS A 6 -0.61 20.53 -20.73
C LYS A 6 -0.63 21.90 -21.41
N ALA A 7 -1.64 22.73 -21.17
CA ALA A 7 -1.71 24.07 -21.77
C ALA A 7 -0.56 24.97 -21.29
N GLU A 8 -0.17 24.86 -20.02
CA GLU A 8 0.89 25.66 -19.40
C GLU A 8 2.27 24.97 -19.43
N VAL A 9 2.29 23.63 -19.41
CA VAL A 9 3.50 22.79 -19.41
C VAL A 9 3.39 21.77 -20.55
N PRO A 10 3.67 22.15 -21.81
CA PRO A 10 3.39 21.32 -22.99
C PRO A 10 4.15 19.99 -23.04
N ASN A 11 5.31 19.91 -22.39
CA ASN A 11 6.17 18.75 -22.30
C ASN A 11 5.87 17.84 -21.09
N VAL A 12 4.77 18.08 -20.37
CA VAL A 12 4.37 17.24 -19.22
C VAL A 12 4.06 15.80 -19.66
N LEU A 13 4.47 14.84 -18.84
CA LEU A 13 4.19 13.42 -19.03
C LEU A 13 3.57 12.85 -17.75
N LEU A 14 2.38 12.27 -17.86
CA LEU A 14 1.74 11.52 -16.78
C LEU A 14 2.06 10.03 -16.94
N LEU A 15 2.81 9.50 -15.99
CA LEU A 15 3.12 8.08 -15.90
C LEU A 15 2.14 7.42 -14.93
N ILE A 16 1.50 6.34 -15.37
CA ILE A 16 0.58 5.54 -14.55
C ILE A 16 1.18 4.15 -14.40
N ALA A 17 1.74 3.87 -13.23
CA ALA A 17 2.16 2.54 -12.81
C ALA A 17 1.03 1.86 -12.06
N GLY A 18 0.79 0.59 -12.38
CA GLY A 18 -0.30 -0.24 -11.87
C GLY A 18 -1.17 -0.82 -12.97
N GLU A 19 -2.00 -1.77 -12.55
CA GLU A 19 -2.98 -2.42 -13.41
C GLU A 19 -4.37 -2.29 -12.77
N GLY A 20 -5.40 -2.33 -13.61
CA GLY A 20 -6.77 -2.27 -13.13
C GLY A 20 -7.80 -2.31 -14.24
N PRO A 21 -9.07 -2.59 -13.89
CA PRO A 21 -10.16 -2.74 -14.84
C PRO A 21 -10.44 -1.44 -15.63
N ALA A 22 -10.06 -0.29 -15.08
CA ALA A 22 -10.25 1.02 -15.71
C ALA A 22 -9.31 1.29 -16.89
N ARG A 23 -8.25 0.48 -17.12
CA ARG A 23 -7.20 0.77 -18.12
C ARG A 23 -7.75 1.10 -19.50
N LYS A 24 -8.61 0.24 -20.06
CA LYS A 24 -9.19 0.45 -21.41
C LYS A 24 -10.02 1.74 -21.49
N GLN A 25 -10.74 2.06 -20.42
CA GLN A 25 -11.54 3.29 -20.35
C GLN A 25 -10.64 4.53 -20.31
N LEU A 26 -9.55 4.49 -19.53
CA LEU A 26 -8.57 5.57 -19.45
C LEU A 26 -7.84 5.78 -20.78
N GLU A 27 -7.40 4.72 -21.46
CA GLU A 27 -6.80 4.80 -22.81
C GLU A 27 -7.77 5.35 -23.87
N GLY A 28 -9.07 5.08 -23.72
CA GLY A 28 -10.11 5.72 -24.54
C GLY A 28 -10.27 7.21 -24.22
N LEU A 29 -10.26 7.58 -22.94
CA LEU A 29 -10.37 8.96 -22.49
C LEU A 29 -9.16 9.80 -22.93
N THR A 30 -7.93 9.29 -22.81
CA THR A 30 -6.73 10.02 -23.24
C THR A 30 -6.74 10.33 -24.73
N ARG A 31 -7.20 9.39 -25.57
CA ARG A 31 -7.37 9.63 -27.01
C ARG A 31 -8.43 10.70 -27.29
N ARG A 32 -9.60 10.61 -26.66
CA ARG A 32 -10.67 11.60 -26.83
C ARG A 32 -10.25 13.02 -26.42
N LEU A 33 -9.40 13.13 -25.40
CA LEU A 33 -8.90 14.42 -24.90
C LEU A 33 -7.62 14.90 -25.62
N GLY A 34 -7.10 14.17 -26.61
CA GLY A 34 -5.85 14.56 -27.30
C GLY A 34 -4.61 14.50 -26.40
N LEU A 35 -4.59 13.58 -25.42
CA LEU A 35 -3.53 13.40 -24.42
C LEU A 35 -2.73 12.11 -24.62
N ALA A 36 -2.91 11.40 -25.73
CA ALA A 36 -2.25 10.11 -25.96
C ALA A 36 -0.71 10.20 -25.90
N GLU A 37 -0.13 11.34 -26.31
CA GLU A 37 1.31 11.56 -26.24
C GLU A 37 1.81 11.89 -24.83
N GLN A 38 0.94 12.43 -23.96
CA GLN A 38 1.24 12.89 -22.61
C GLN A 38 0.93 11.87 -21.52
N VAL A 39 0.41 10.68 -21.86
CA VAL A 39 0.12 9.62 -20.89
C VAL A 39 0.83 8.33 -21.26
N ARG A 40 1.49 7.69 -20.29
CA ARG A 40 2.10 6.37 -20.44
C ARG A 40 1.58 5.44 -19.35
N PHE A 41 1.00 4.32 -19.77
CA PHE A 41 0.56 3.25 -18.88
C PHE A 41 1.68 2.21 -18.77
N ILE A 42 2.40 2.26 -17.65
CA ILE A 42 3.61 1.46 -17.42
C ILE A 42 3.26 0.00 -17.06
N GLY A 43 2.10 -0.22 -16.44
CA GLY A 43 1.71 -1.53 -15.92
C GLY A 43 2.28 -1.77 -14.53
N TYR A 44 2.27 -3.02 -14.09
CA TYR A 44 2.72 -3.39 -12.75
C TYR A 44 4.24 -3.22 -12.59
N LEU A 45 4.68 -2.68 -11.44
CA LEU A 45 6.08 -2.56 -11.07
C LEU A 45 6.35 -3.43 -9.83
N ASN A 46 7.51 -4.11 -9.83
CA ASN A 46 7.92 -4.96 -8.73
C ASN A 46 8.56 -4.15 -7.60
N ARG A 47 8.64 -4.76 -6.41
CA ARG A 47 9.36 -4.21 -5.24
C ARG A 47 10.81 -4.67 -5.25
N ASP A 48 11.50 -4.46 -6.37
CA ASP A 48 12.89 -4.87 -6.62
C ASP A 48 13.83 -3.68 -6.89
N GLY A 49 13.38 -2.46 -6.57
CA GLY A 49 14.06 -1.20 -6.91
C GLY A 49 13.34 -0.43 -8.02
N SER A 50 12.64 -1.12 -8.91
CA SER A 50 11.98 -0.46 -10.06
C SER A 50 10.85 0.49 -9.66
N LEU A 51 10.12 0.19 -8.58
CA LEU A 51 9.08 1.06 -8.05
C LEU A 51 9.68 2.31 -7.36
N GLU A 52 10.78 2.13 -6.64
CA GLU A 52 11.52 3.19 -5.97
C GLU A 52 12.10 4.18 -6.99
N ASP A 53 12.76 3.67 -8.03
CA ASP A 53 13.26 4.46 -9.16
C ASP A 53 12.12 5.20 -9.87
N PHE A 54 10.95 4.57 -9.98
CA PHE A 54 9.78 5.17 -10.60
C PHE A 54 9.26 6.38 -9.80
N TYR A 55 9.22 6.27 -8.47
CA TYR A 55 8.90 7.42 -7.63
C TYR A 55 9.96 8.52 -7.79
N ALA A 56 11.25 8.17 -7.67
CA ALA A 56 12.37 9.11 -7.72
C ALA A 56 12.51 9.85 -9.06
N ALA A 57 12.05 9.25 -10.16
CA ALA A 57 12.08 9.85 -11.48
C ALA A 57 11.01 10.94 -11.69
N GLY A 58 9.99 11.02 -10.82
CA GLY A 58 8.89 11.98 -10.96
C GLY A 58 9.22 13.36 -10.39
N ASP A 59 8.80 14.43 -11.10
CA ASP A 59 8.81 15.79 -10.54
C ASP A 59 7.73 15.99 -9.45
N ALA A 60 6.67 15.19 -9.52
CA ALA A 60 5.53 15.20 -8.61
C ALA A 60 4.80 13.87 -8.63
N PHE A 61 4.26 13.46 -7.49
CA PHE A 61 3.32 12.35 -7.39
C PHE A 61 1.92 12.88 -7.12
N VAL A 62 0.96 12.51 -7.97
CA VAL A 62 -0.43 12.97 -7.85
C VAL A 62 -1.32 11.86 -7.29
N PHE A 63 -2.16 12.19 -6.32
CA PHE A 63 -3.07 11.23 -5.70
C PHE A 63 -4.45 11.85 -5.43
N ALA A 64 -5.41 11.52 -6.28
CA ALA A 64 -6.78 12.06 -6.22
C ALA A 64 -7.82 11.01 -5.76
N SER A 65 -7.41 9.98 -5.02
CA SER A 65 -8.37 8.98 -4.52
C SER A 65 -9.25 9.58 -3.43
N ARG A 66 -10.56 9.36 -3.54
CA ARG A 66 -11.56 9.75 -2.53
C ARG A 66 -11.71 8.69 -1.43
N THR A 67 -11.20 7.49 -1.67
CA THR A 67 -11.34 6.33 -0.80
C THR A 67 -9.97 5.68 -0.64
N GLU A 68 -9.29 6.03 0.45
CA GLU A 68 -7.97 5.51 0.81
C GLU A 68 -7.89 5.40 2.33
N THR A 69 -7.32 4.29 2.83
CA THR A 69 -7.34 3.94 4.25
C THR A 69 -6.07 4.36 4.97
N GLN A 70 -4.90 4.27 4.33
CA GLN A 70 -3.62 4.54 4.99
C GLN A 70 -2.72 5.47 4.18
N GLY A 71 -2.83 5.48 2.84
CA GLY A 71 -2.04 6.39 2.01
C GLY A 71 -0.54 6.09 2.00
N LEU A 72 -0.14 4.81 2.14
CA LEU A 72 1.27 4.41 2.18
C LEU A 72 2.03 4.85 0.93
N VAL A 73 1.40 4.83 -0.25
CA VAL A 73 1.99 5.31 -1.51
C VAL A 73 2.41 6.78 -1.45
N LEU A 74 1.76 7.59 -0.62
CA LEU A 74 2.12 9.00 -0.39
C LEU A 74 3.43 9.08 0.40
N LEU A 75 3.60 8.23 1.41
CA LEU A 75 4.83 8.13 2.19
C LEU A 75 5.97 7.53 1.35
N GLU A 76 5.70 6.53 0.51
CA GLU A 76 6.67 5.94 -0.41
C GLU A 76 7.21 6.99 -1.40
N SER A 77 6.33 7.78 -2.03
CA SER A 77 6.73 8.92 -2.87
C SER A 77 7.58 9.92 -2.11
N LYS A 78 7.14 10.33 -0.93
CA LYS A 78 7.85 11.32 -0.11
C LYS A 78 9.22 10.83 0.35
N ALA A 79 9.35 9.54 0.65
CA ALA A 79 10.62 8.93 1.02
C ALA A 79 11.64 8.96 -0.13
N MET A 80 11.18 8.91 -1.38
CA MET A 80 12.03 9.07 -2.57
C MET A 80 12.31 10.54 -2.94
N GLY A 81 11.85 11.48 -2.11
CA GLY A 81 12.03 12.92 -2.33
C GLY A 81 11.06 13.51 -3.36
N THR A 82 10.07 12.75 -3.82
CA THR A 82 9.10 13.22 -4.81
C THR A 82 7.92 13.87 -4.10
N PRO A 83 7.70 15.19 -4.28
CA PRO A 83 6.62 15.90 -3.61
C PRO A 83 5.24 15.40 -4.07
N VAL A 84 4.27 15.46 -3.16
CA VAL A 84 2.93 14.93 -3.39
C VAL A 84 1.93 16.06 -3.66
N ILE A 85 1.00 15.86 -4.59
CA ILE A 85 -0.21 16.68 -4.73
C ILE A 85 -1.41 15.76 -4.51
N SER A 86 -2.26 16.08 -3.53
CA SER A 86 -3.35 15.17 -3.16
C SER A 86 -4.59 15.85 -2.62
N THR A 87 -5.75 15.24 -2.87
CA THR A 87 -6.99 15.55 -2.16
C THR A 87 -6.94 14.85 -0.80
N ALA A 88 -6.58 15.58 0.27
CA ALA A 88 -6.41 15.00 1.61
C ALA A 88 -7.77 14.57 2.19
N VAL A 89 -8.19 13.34 1.88
CA VAL A 89 -9.50 12.76 2.20
C VAL A 89 -9.29 11.41 2.92
N MET A 90 -10.15 11.15 3.91
CA MET A 90 -10.09 9.93 4.75
C MET A 90 -8.69 9.70 5.35
N GLY A 91 -8.14 8.49 5.27
CA GLY A 91 -6.90 8.11 5.93
C GLY A 91 -5.66 8.85 5.43
N THR A 92 -5.72 9.44 4.23
CA THR A 92 -4.60 10.25 3.72
C THR A 92 -4.37 11.52 4.54
N ARG A 93 -5.38 12.00 5.29
CA ARG A 93 -5.24 13.16 6.19
C ARG A 93 -4.26 12.94 7.32
N GLU A 94 -4.08 11.68 7.74
CA GLU A 94 -3.17 11.36 8.84
C GLU A 94 -1.71 11.47 8.40
N VAL A 95 -1.43 11.21 7.12
CA VAL A 95 -0.08 11.17 6.55
C VAL A 95 0.27 12.41 5.72
N LEU A 96 -0.65 13.35 5.54
CA LEU A 96 -0.43 14.60 4.81
C LEU A 96 -0.51 15.80 5.73
N SER A 97 0.42 16.74 5.54
CA SER A 97 0.44 18.04 6.18
C SER A 97 0.89 19.05 5.13
N ASP A 98 0.07 20.05 4.83
CA ASP A 98 0.30 20.97 3.71
C ASP A 98 1.64 21.71 3.87
N GLY A 99 2.41 21.78 2.78
CA GLY A 99 3.74 22.36 2.79
C GLY A 99 4.84 21.48 3.40
N GLU A 100 4.51 20.32 3.97
CA GLU A 100 5.49 19.33 4.46
C GLU A 100 5.78 18.27 3.40
N GLY A 101 6.28 18.74 2.25
CA GLY A 101 6.55 17.90 1.09
C GLY A 101 5.31 17.49 0.30
N CYS A 102 4.19 18.18 0.52
CA CYS A 102 3.00 18.05 -0.32
C CYS A 102 2.27 19.39 -0.49
N LEU A 103 1.39 19.44 -1.49
CA LEU A 103 0.36 20.45 -1.67
C LEU A 103 -1.01 19.75 -1.56
N ILE A 104 -1.84 20.20 -0.63
CA ILE A 104 -3.19 19.66 -0.45
C ILE A 104 -4.16 20.49 -1.30
N ALA A 105 -4.80 19.83 -2.27
CA ALA A 105 -5.80 20.44 -3.14
C ALA A 105 -7.22 20.07 -2.71
N THR A 106 -8.20 20.91 -3.03
CA THR A 106 -9.61 20.49 -2.99
C THR A 106 -9.93 19.46 -4.09
N ASP A 107 -11.11 18.85 -4.04
CA ASP A 107 -11.63 17.92 -5.06
C ASP A 107 -12.19 18.67 -6.29
N GLU A 108 -11.54 19.79 -6.66
CA GLU A 108 -11.86 20.61 -7.83
C GLU A 108 -10.74 20.51 -8.87
N GLU A 109 -11.10 20.18 -10.11
CA GLU A 109 -10.11 19.84 -11.14
C GLU A 109 -9.13 20.97 -11.49
N GLN A 110 -9.62 22.22 -11.50
CA GLN A 110 -8.84 23.40 -11.84
C GLN A 110 -7.85 23.74 -10.73
N GLU A 111 -8.25 23.60 -9.46
CA GLU A 111 -7.36 23.84 -8.33
C GLU A 111 -6.25 22.78 -8.29
N PHE A 112 -6.61 21.51 -8.46
CA PHE A 112 -5.62 20.43 -8.55
C PHE A 112 -4.63 20.68 -9.69
N ALA A 113 -5.13 21.10 -10.86
CA ALA A 113 -4.26 21.46 -11.98
C ALA A 113 -3.35 22.65 -11.66
N ALA A 114 -3.84 23.68 -10.97
CA ALA A 114 -3.04 24.83 -10.57
C ALA A 114 -1.89 24.44 -9.63
N HIS A 115 -2.12 23.50 -8.70
CA HIS A 115 -1.05 22.95 -7.86
C HIS A 115 0.00 22.17 -8.68
N CYS A 116 -0.44 21.36 -9.65
CA CYS A 116 0.48 20.68 -10.57
C CYS A 116 1.33 21.69 -11.35
N ILE A 117 0.71 22.69 -11.95
CA ILE A 117 1.40 23.72 -12.73
C ILE A 117 2.41 24.46 -11.85
N ARG A 118 1.98 24.90 -10.66
CA ARG A 118 2.86 25.61 -9.72
C ARG A 118 4.08 24.76 -9.35
N LEU A 119 3.91 23.48 -9.03
CA LEU A 119 5.02 22.62 -8.66
C LEU A 119 5.96 22.31 -9.84
N LEU A 120 5.42 22.18 -11.06
CA LEU A 120 6.21 21.91 -12.27
C LEU A 120 6.99 23.16 -12.74
N THR A 121 6.43 24.35 -12.57
CA THR A 121 7.02 25.61 -13.05
C THR A 121 7.89 26.34 -12.02
N ASP A 122 7.65 26.15 -10.72
CA ASP A 122 8.46 26.72 -9.64
C ASP A 122 9.47 25.70 -9.11
N ARG A 123 10.68 25.74 -9.67
CA ARG A 123 11.78 24.85 -9.27
C ARG A 123 12.19 25.05 -7.80
N ALA A 124 12.16 26.28 -7.30
CA ALA A 124 12.57 26.55 -5.92
C ALA A 124 11.56 25.95 -4.92
N LEU A 125 10.26 26.06 -5.22
CA LEU A 125 9.22 25.38 -4.45
C LEU A 125 9.36 23.86 -4.51
N ARG A 126 9.63 23.31 -5.71
CA ARG A 126 9.81 21.86 -5.88
C ARG A 126 10.99 21.34 -5.07
N ASP A 127 12.15 21.99 -5.16
CA ASP A 127 13.35 21.62 -4.39
C ASP A 127 13.08 21.70 -2.86
N LEU A 128 12.38 22.75 -2.41
CA LEU A 128 11.98 22.91 -1.01
C LEU A 128 11.06 21.77 -0.54
N LEU A 129 10.01 21.48 -1.30
CA LEU A 129 9.07 20.43 -0.94
C LEU A 129 9.71 19.05 -1.02
N SER A 130 10.61 18.80 -1.97
CA SER A 130 11.36 17.55 -2.08
C SER A 130 12.17 17.29 -0.81
N ALA A 131 12.93 18.29 -0.34
CA ALA A 131 13.71 18.17 0.90
C ALA A 131 12.84 18.00 2.15
N LYS A 132 11.64 18.61 2.17
CA LYS A 132 10.67 18.41 3.26
C LYS A 132 10.00 17.03 3.20
N ALA A 133 9.76 16.50 2.00
CA ALA A 133 9.12 15.21 1.79
C ALA A 133 9.90 14.09 2.47
N VAL A 134 11.21 14.03 2.24
CA VAL A 134 12.11 13.03 2.86
C VAL A 134 12.05 13.13 4.38
N ARG A 135 12.28 14.33 4.94
CA ARG A 135 12.25 14.57 6.40
C ARG A 135 10.91 14.22 7.04
N TYR A 136 9.81 14.49 6.33
CA TYR A 136 8.48 14.13 6.82
C TYR A 136 8.30 12.61 6.81
N ALA A 137 8.67 11.93 5.72
CA ALA A 137 8.54 10.48 5.58
C ALA A 137 9.39 9.71 6.59
N GLU A 138 10.57 10.20 6.98
CA GLU A 138 11.42 9.61 8.02
C GLU A 138 10.68 9.45 9.36
N GLN A 139 9.78 10.37 9.69
CA GLN A 139 8.97 10.32 10.91
C GLN A 139 7.99 9.14 10.92
N TRP A 140 7.71 8.57 9.75
CA TRP A 140 6.83 7.42 9.54
C TRP A 140 7.60 6.11 9.31
N SER A 141 8.93 6.13 9.42
CA SER A 141 9.76 4.94 9.27
C SER A 141 9.40 3.86 10.29
N ALA A 142 9.63 2.60 9.92
CA ALA A 142 9.34 1.46 10.81
C ALA A 142 9.98 1.58 12.21
N PRO A 143 11.24 2.03 12.37
CA PRO A 143 11.83 2.26 13.69
C PRO A 143 11.09 3.33 14.50
N MET A 144 10.67 4.43 13.86
CA MET A 144 9.93 5.51 14.52
C MET A 144 8.54 5.05 14.95
N MET A 145 7.82 4.31 14.11
CA MET A 145 6.51 3.75 14.44
C MET A 145 6.62 2.73 15.58
N ALA A 146 7.62 1.85 15.53
CA ALA A 146 7.88 0.89 16.60
C ALA A 146 8.17 1.59 17.95
N ARG A 147 8.94 2.69 17.93
CA ARG A 147 9.20 3.49 19.13
C ARG A 147 7.93 4.13 19.70
N ARG A 148 7.09 4.71 18.84
CA ARG A 148 5.80 5.29 19.27
C ARG A 148 4.89 4.24 19.90
N MET A 149 4.80 3.05 19.29
CA MET A 149 4.02 1.94 19.81
C MET A 149 4.56 1.45 21.17
N LEU A 150 5.89 1.30 21.30
CA LEU A 150 6.51 0.90 22.56
C LEU A 150 6.22 1.88 23.69
N ASN A 151 6.34 3.18 23.42
CA ASN A 151 6.04 4.22 24.41
C ASN A 151 4.57 4.17 24.85
N LEU A 152 3.65 3.93 23.91
CA LEU A 152 2.23 3.75 24.24
C LEU A 152 2.02 2.54 25.15
N TYR A 153 2.66 1.39 24.86
CA TYR A 153 2.55 0.21 25.72
C TYR A 153 3.09 0.46 27.13
N GLN A 154 4.21 1.18 27.26
CA GLN A 154 4.77 1.57 28.56
C GLN A 154 3.79 2.44 29.35
N GLN A 155 3.21 3.46 28.72
CA GLN A 155 2.21 4.34 29.36
C GLN A 155 0.97 3.57 29.83
N VAL A 156 0.49 2.62 29.02
CA VAL A 156 -0.68 1.79 29.39
C VAL A 156 -0.36 0.87 30.56
N ILE A 157 0.85 0.29 30.61
CA ILE A 157 1.29 -0.55 31.72
C ILE A 157 1.39 0.27 33.02
N GLU A 158 1.99 1.47 32.96
CA GLU A 158 2.19 2.35 34.13
C GLU A 158 0.88 2.95 34.65
N SER A 159 -0.05 3.30 33.75
CA SER A 159 -1.37 3.85 34.11
C SER A 159 -2.32 2.79 34.66
N ARG A 160 -2.03 1.50 34.45
CA ARG A 160 -2.81 0.42 35.01
C ARG A 160 -2.51 0.29 36.50
N LYS A 161 -3.38 0.86 37.34
CA LYS A 161 -3.50 0.39 38.74
C LYS A 161 -3.74 -1.13 38.68
N PRO A 162 -3.00 -1.95 39.44
CA PRO A 162 -3.26 -3.38 39.46
C PRO A 162 -4.66 -3.61 40.00
N SER A 163 -5.63 -3.83 39.13
CA SER A 163 -6.89 -4.45 39.52
C SER A 163 -6.54 -5.88 39.91
N PRO A 164 -6.96 -6.36 41.10
CA PRO A 164 -6.73 -7.75 41.48
C PRO A 164 -7.27 -8.64 40.38
N VAL A 165 -6.38 -9.42 39.75
CA VAL A 165 -6.80 -10.45 38.82
C VAL A 165 -7.68 -11.38 39.64
N PRO A 166 -8.94 -11.64 39.26
CA PRO A 166 -9.76 -12.61 39.98
C PRO A 166 -9.04 -13.94 39.91
N THR A 167 -8.57 -14.42 41.06
CA THR A 167 -7.98 -15.75 41.18
C THR A 167 -9.07 -16.75 40.83
N VAL A 168 -9.04 -17.28 39.61
CA VAL A 168 -9.87 -18.42 39.25
C VAL A 168 -9.37 -19.57 40.11
N ARG A 169 -10.14 -19.94 41.14
CA ARG A 169 -9.93 -21.22 41.81
C ARG A 169 -10.24 -22.29 40.78
N LEU A 170 -9.21 -22.96 40.28
CA LEU A 170 -9.39 -24.22 39.59
C LEU A 170 -10.05 -25.17 40.59
N ASN A 171 -11.34 -25.43 40.41
CA ASN A 171 -11.98 -26.55 41.08
C ASN A 171 -11.27 -27.82 40.62
N ALA A 172 -10.94 -28.70 41.57
CA ALA A 172 -10.29 -29.97 41.29
C ALA A 172 -11.07 -30.71 40.20
N VAL A 173 -10.36 -31.08 39.13
CA VAL A 173 -10.89 -31.97 38.09
C VAL A 173 -11.29 -33.27 38.79
N PRO A 174 -12.54 -33.75 38.64
CA PRO A 174 -12.92 -35.04 39.21
C PRO A 174 -12.02 -36.12 38.59
N SER A 175 -11.37 -36.90 39.45
CA SER A 175 -10.50 -38.01 39.02
C SER A 175 -11.31 -38.96 38.15
N VAL A 176 -10.92 -39.09 36.88
CA VAL A 176 -11.44 -40.13 35.98
C VAL A 176 -11.07 -41.48 36.60
N ARG A 177 -12.07 -42.26 37.01
CA ARG A 177 -11.85 -43.64 37.42
C ARG A 177 -11.39 -44.42 36.18
N SER A 178 -10.20 -45.00 36.27
CA SER A 178 -9.66 -45.93 35.30
C SER A 178 -10.57 -47.16 35.21
N THR A 179 -11.43 -47.21 34.20
CA THR A 179 -11.93 -48.49 33.70
C THR A 179 -10.86 -49.06 32.77
N GLU A 180 -10.09 -50.02 33.27
CA GLU A 180 -9.28 -50.91 32.44
C GLU A 180 -10.22 -51.64 31.47
N SER A 181 -10.31 -51.15 30.24
CA SER A 181 -10.87 -51.92 29.13
C SER A 181 -9.71 -52.66 28.48
N GLN A 182 -9.76 -53.99 28.63
CA GLN A 182 -8.76 -54.94 28.17
C GLN A 182 -8.54 -54.81 26.66
N CYS A 183 -7.31 -54.45 26.29
CA CYS A 183 -6.82 -54.53 24.92
C CYS A 183 -6.48 -56.00 24.64
N GLN A 184 -7.38 -56.73 23.97
CA GLN A 184 -7.07 -58.05 23.40
C GLN A 184 -6.94 -57.94 21.88
N SER A 185 -5.71 -58.23 21.43
CA SER A 185 -5.27 -58.78 20.14
C SER A 185 -5.75 -58.16 18.81
N GLU A 186 -4.76 -57.70 18.03
CA GLU A 186 -4.83 -57.44 16.59
C GLU A 186 -5.41 -58.61 15.78
N PRO A 187 -5.97 -58.31 14.59
CA PRO A 187 -5.58 -59.10 13.42
C PRO A 187 -5.14 -58.23 12.24
N GLN A 188 -3.92 -58.55 11.79
CA GLN A 188 -3.41 -58.66 10.43
C GLN A 188 -3.74 -57.58 9.38
N SER A 189 -2.66 -56.95 8.92
CA SER A 189 -2.54 -56.03 7.79
C SER A 189 -2.86 -56.69 6.44
N GLU A 190 -3.84 -56.13 5.72
CA GLU A 190 -3.93 -56.23 4.26
C GLU A 190 -3.37 -54.94 3.60
N PRO A 191 -2.63 -55.04 2.48
CA PRO A 191 -2.02 -53.88 1.84
C PRO A 191 -3.03 -53.15 0.95
N ILE A 192 -3.38 -51.91 1.31
CA ILE A 192 -4.13 -51.01 0.41
C ILE A 192 -3.15 -50.39 -0.60
N SER A 193 -3.11 -50.99 -1.78
CA SER A 193 -2.65 -50.39 -3.02
C SER A 193 -3.71 -49.41 -3.51
N GLU A 194 -3.51 -48.10 -3.36
CA GLU A 194 -4.00 -47.03 -4.26
C GLU A 194 -3.76 -45.64 -3.65
N ALA A 195 -2.60 -45.03 -3.93
CA ALA A 195 -2.37 -43.59 -3.70
C ALA A 195 -1.26 -43.03 -4.60
N THR A 196 -1.25 -43.42 -5.89
CA THR A 196 -0.32 -42.83 -6.88
C THR A 196 -1.07 -42.49 -8.17
N GLU A 197 -2.10 -41.65 -8.08
CA GLU A 197 -2.70 -41.07 -9.30
C GLU A 197 -3.38 -39.72 -9.08
N ILE A 198 -2.68 -38.74 -8.49
CA ILE A 198 -3.10 -37.31 -8.55
C ILE A 198 -1.94 -36.37 -8.93
N ALA A 199 -0.72 -36.88 -9.12
CA ALA A 199 0.46 -36.05 -9.43
C ALA A 199 0.82 -35.95 -10.94
N SER A 200 0.10 -36.59 -11.87
CA SER A 200 0.46 -36.59 -13.31
C SER A 200 -0.44 -35.73 -14.21
N THR A 201 -1.59 -35.25 -13.76
CA THR A 201 -2.52 -34.43 -14.59
C THR A 201 -2.29 -32.93 -14.55
N ARG A 202 -1.28 -32.44 -13.82
CA ARG A 202 -0.88 -31.01 -13.82
C ARG A 202 0.23 -30.65 -14.80
N ASN A 203 0.91 -31.63 -15.41
CA ASN A 203 2.01 -31.37 -16.34
C ASN A 203 1.65 -31.54 -17.84
N ALA A 204 0.40 -31.91 -18.16
CA ALA A 204 -0.08 -32.08 -19.53
C ALA A 204 -0.92 -30.91 -20.08
N ARG A 205 -0.97 -29.76 -19.39
CA ARG A 205 -1.58 -28.50 -19.92
C ARG A 205 -0.56 -27.39 -20.20
N ARG A 206 0.75 -27.72 -20.22
CA ARG A 206 1.84 -26.80 -20.64
C ARG A 206 2.43 -27.12 -22.02
N ARG A 207 1.87 -28.08 -22.75
CA ARG A 207 2.23 -28.37 -24.16
C ARG A 207 0.99 -28.75 -24.95
N ALA A 208 0.19 -27.75 -25.33
CA ALA A 208 -0.68 -27.76 -26.50
C ALA A 208 -1.51 -26.48 -26.48
N MET A 209 -1.20 -25.54 -27.39
CA MET A 209 -2.12 -24.85 -28.29
C MET A 209 -1.42 -23.59 -28.86
N PRO A 210 -1.76 -23.20 -30.10
CA PRO A 210 -0.84 -22.66 -31.12
C PRO A 210 -0.43 -21.20 -30.94
#